data_AF-A0A8J5TVT9-F1
#
_entry.id   AF-A0A8J5TVT9-F1
#
_cell.length_a   1.000
_cell.length_b   1.000
_cell.length_c   1.000
_cell.angle_alpha   90.00
_cell.angle_beta   90.00
_cell.angle_gamma   90.00
#
_symmetry.space_group_name_H-M   'P 1'
#
loop_
_entity.id
_entity.type
_entity.pdbx_description
1 polymer ?
#
loop_
_entity_poly.entity_id
_entity_poly.type
_entity_poly.pdbx_seq_one_letter_code
_entity_poly.pdbx_strand_id
1 'polypeptide(L)'
;MVREQWLKQGKDEMPWALAFGAPPVASIAAAFPLPAGVSEGEYVGMLAGKSLDMVKCELSDLLVPANTEIVLEGTLSFKDKAPEGPFEDYIGLHVEGESSMQPLFTVNAITYRDDAILPASVPGRITDESVSISLTLSCLFARAWY
;
A
#
# COMPACT_ATOMS: atom_id res chain seq x y z
N MET A 1 1.91 -14.96 -5.77
CA MET A 1 2.07 -13.54 -5.37
C MET A 1 2.75 -12.75 -6.50
N VAL A 2 2.49 -11.45 -6.68
CA VAL A 2 2.96 -10.64 -7.83
C VAL A 2 4.48 -10.77 -8.05
N ARG A 3 5.28 -10.64 -6.97
CA ARG A 3 6.75 -10.84 -7.01
C ARG A 3 7.18 -12.16 -7.65
N GLU A 4 6.49 -13.27 -7.34
CA GLU A 4 6.83 -14.59 -7.89
C GLU A 4 6.56 -14.68 -9.39
N GLN A 5 5.56 -13.95 -9.89
CA GLN A 5 5.25 -13.88 -11.31
C GLN A 5 6.39 -13.19 -12.07
N TRP A 6 6.94 -12.10 -11.53
CA TRP A 6 8.11 -11.42 -12.09
C TRP A 6 9.35 -12.30 -12.06
N LEU A 7 9.61 -13.01 -10.95
CA LEU A 7 10.71 -13.97 -10.85
C LEU A 7 10.60 -15.10 -11.89
N LYS A 8 9.39 -15.63 -12.13
CA LYS A 8 9.16 -16.66 -13.17
C LYS A 8 9.42 -16.16 -14.58
N GLN A 9 9.30 -14.86 -14.82
CA GLN A 9 9.65 -14.22 -16.09
C GLN A 9 11.16 -13.93 -16.21
N GLY A 10 11.97 -14.35 -15.23
CA GLY A 10 13.41 -14.10 -15.21
C GLY A 10 13.77 -12.66 -14.89
N LYS A 11 12.84 -11.88 -14.32
CA LYS A 11 13.07 -10.51 -13.88
C LYS A 11 13.62 -10.49 -12.46
N ASP A 12 14.58 -9.63 -12.21
CA ASP A 12 15.25 -9.42 -10.93
C ASP A 12 14.82 -8.13 -10.21
N GLU A 13 13.99 -7.34 -10.86
CA GLU A 13 13.32 -6.17 -10.32
C GLU A 13 11.90 -6.04 -10.90
N MET A 14 11.06 -5.22 -10.27
CA MET A 14 9.75 -4.84 -10.80
C MET A 14 9.46 -3.34 -10.59
N PRO A 15 8.70 -2.70 -11.49
CA PRO A 15 8.22 -1.34 -11.26
C PRO A 15 7.31 -1.30 -10.04
N TRP A 16 7.37 -0.22 -9.28
CA TRP A 16 6.45 0.04 -8.17
C TRP A 16 6.07 1.52 -8.12
N ALA A 17 4.91 1.78 -7.53
CA ALA A 17 4.47 3.11 -7.18
C ALA A 17 3.82 3.08 -5.78
N LEU A 18 4.05 4.12 -4.99
CA LEU A 18 3.45 4.31 -3.67
C LEU A 18 2.70 5.62 -3.62
N ALA A 19 1.39 5.55 -3.37
CA ALA A 19 0.48 6.67 -3.34
C ALA A 19 0.11 7.04 -1.89
N PHE A 20 0.58 8.20 -1.42
CA PHE A 20 0.20 8.78 -0.14
C PHE A 20 -0.97 9.75 -0.31
N GLY A 21 -1.91 9.75 0.64
CA GLY A 21 -3.09 10.61 0.55
C GLY A 21 -4.03 10.23 -0.59
N ALA A 22 -4.07 8.94 -0.97
CA ALA A 22 -5.04 8.42 -1.91
C ALA A 22 -6.49 8.63 -1.40
N PRO A 23 -7.52 8.57 -2.27
CA PRO A 23 -8.91 8.62 -1.85
C PRO A 23 -9.18 7.66 -0.69
N PRO A 24 -9.87 8.06 0.40
CA PRO A 24 -9.98 7.24 1.61
C PRO A 24 -10.51 5.82 1.39
N VAL A 25 -11.46 5.65 0.46
CA VAL A 25 -12.00 4.34 0.09
C VAL A 25 -10.94 3.43 -0.55
N ALA A 26 -9.97 3.99 -1.27
CA ALA A 26 -8.85 3.23 -1.85
C ALA A 26 -7.90 2.72 -0.77
N SER A 27 -7.59 3.56 0.23
CA SER A 27 -6.78 3.15 1.38
C SER A 27 -7.46 2.04 2.20
N ILE A 28 -8.78 2.13 2.37
CA ILE A 28 -9.56 1.07 3.03
C ILE A 28 -9.57 -0.20 2.16
N ALA A 29 -9.81 -0.10 0.85
CA ALA A 29 -9.78 -1.22 -0.09
C ALA A 29 -8.42 -1.96 -0.09
N ALA A 30 -7.31 -1.21 -0.05
CA ALA A 30 -5.96 -1.75 0.01
C ALA A 30 -5.67 -2.54 1.29
N ALA A 31 -6.43 -2.30 2.36
CA ALA A 31 -6.32 -3.07 3.61
C ALA A 31 -7.15 -4.38 3.60
N PHE A 32 -8.01 -4.61 2.59
CA PHE A 32 -8.79 -5.85 2.54
C PHE A 32 -7.97 -7.02 2.00
N PRO A 33 -8.08 -8.21 2.61
CA PRO A 33 -7.56 -9.45 2.03
C PRO A 33 -8.49 -9.94 0.92
N LEU A 34 -8.46 -9.28 -0.24
CA LEU A 34 -9.23 -9.69 -1.42
C LEU A 34 -8.70 -11.00 -2.00
N PRO A 35 -9.55 -11.78 -2.71
CA PRO A 35 -9.11 -12.98 -3.41
C PRO A 35 -8.00 -12.67 -4.44
N ALA A 36 -7.06 -13.61 -4.60
CA ALA A 36 -5.96 -13.45 -5.55
C ALA A 36 -6.48 -13.21 -6.99
N GLY A 37 -5.92 -12.20 -7.65
CA GLY A 37 -6.29 -11.82 -9.02
C GLY A 37 -7.44 -10.82 -9.13
N VAL A 38 -8.10 -10.47 -8.02
CA VAL A 38 -9.05 -9.36 -7.96
C VAL A 38 -8.28 -8.06 -7.79
N SER A 39 -8.61 -7.03 -8.58
CA SER A 39 -8.02 -5.70 -8.41
C SER A 39 -8.74 -4.92 -7.32
N GLU A 40 -7.99 -4.36 -6.38
CA GLU A 40 -8.50 -3.45 -5.35
C GLU A 40 -9.15 -2.20 -5.97
N GLY A 41 -8.63 -1.72 -7.10
CA GLY A 41 -9.20 -0.56 -7.81
C GLY A 41 -10.61 -0.83 -8.36
N GLU A 42 -10.84 -2.03 -8.89
CA GLU A 42 -12.17 -2.47 -9.33
C GLU A 42 -13.11 -2.67 -8.13
N TYR A 43 -12.59 -3.21 -7.03
CA TYR A 43 -13.34 -3.39 -5.79
C TYR A 43 -13.79 -2.05 -5.19
N VAL A 44 -12.93 -1.02 -5.21
CA VAL A 44 -13.33 0.35 -4.86
C VAL A 44 -14.45 0.84 -5.76
N GLY A 45 -14.36 0.58 -7.06
CA GLY A 45 -15.39 0.94 -8.02
C GLY A 45 -16.77 0.38 -7.65
N MET A 46 -16.78 -0.89 -7.24
CA MET A 46 -17.97 -1.58 -6.75
C MET A 46 -18.50 -0.97 -5.45
N LEU A 47 -17.62 -0.71 -4.47
CA LEU A 47 -18.02 -0.16 -3.16
C LEU A 47 -18.54 1.28 -3.26
N ALA A 48 -17.89 2.12 -4.06
CA ALA A 48 -18.22 3.53 -4.20
C ALA A 48 -19.34 3.80 -5.21
N GLY A 49 -19.76 2.79 -6.00
CA GLY A 49 -20.72 2.95 -7.10
C GLY A 49 -20.19 3.77 -8.28
N LYS A 50 -18.91 4.12 -8.27
CA LYS A 50 -18.18 4.92 -9.27
C LYS A 50 -16.76 4.37 -9.35
N SER A 51 -16.24 4.19 -10.57
CA SER A 51 -14.83 3.86 -10.79
C SER A 51 -13.90 4.99 -10.32
N LEU A 52 -12.72 4.63 -9.82
CA LEU A 52 -11.70 5.61 -9.47
C LEU A 52 -11.14 6.27 -10.72
N ASP A 53 -10.95 7.59 -10.64
CA ASP A 53 -10.20 8.33 -11.65
C ASP A 53 -8.71 8.01 -11.43
N MET A 54 -8.08 7.38 -12.43
CA MET A 54 -6.69 6.91 -12.36
C MET A 54 -5.84 7.64 -13.40
N VAL A 55 -4.59 7.91 -13.06
CA VAL A 55 -3.58 8.49 -13.97
C VAL A 55 -2.37 7.56 -14.06
N LYS A 56 -1.70 7.62 -15.21
CA LYS A 56 -0.48 6.85 -15.44
C LYS A 56 0.69 7.45 -14.67
N CYS A 57 1.52 6.60 -14.09
CA CYS A 57 2.82 6.97 -13.57
C CYS A 57 3.73 7.56 -14.66
N GLU A 58 4.69 8.40 -14.25
CA GLU A 58 5.64 9.05 -15.15
C GLU A 58 6.66 8.06 -15.73
N LEU A 59 7.11 7.10 -14.91
CA LEU A 59 8.21 6.18 -15.25
C LEU A 59 7.76 4.76 -15.62
N SER A 60 6.47 4.45 -15.50
CA SER A 60 5.95 3.09 -15.75
C SER A 60 4.51 3.09 -16.24
N ASP A 61 4.02 1.92 -16.65
CA ASP A 61 2.61 1.72 -17.02
C ASP A 61 1.68 1.48 -15.83
N LEU A 62 2.17 1.68 -14.61
CA LEU A 62 1.33 1.61 -13.41
C LEU A 62 0.35 2.78 -13.37
N LEU A 63 -0.80 2.55 -12.74
CA LEU A 63 -1.85 3.54 -12.55
C LEU A 63 -1.97 3.87 -11.07
N VAL A 64 -2.08 5.16 -10.75
CA VAL A 64 -2.33 5.69 -9.40
C VAL A 64 -3.60 6.54 -9.39
N PRO A 65 -4.31 6.68 -8.25
CA PRO A 65 -5.47 7.56 -8.18
C PRO A 65 -5.10 9.01 -8.51
N ALA A 66 -5.90 9.66 -9.36
CA ALA A 66 -5.65 11.01 -9.86
C ALA A 66 -5.56 12.08 -8.75
N ASN A 67 -6.28 11.85 -7.63
CA ASN A 67 -6.36 12.77 -6.50
C ASN A 67 -5.40 12.40 -5.35
N THR A 68 -4.34 11.65 -5.65
CA THR A 68 -3.30 11.32 -4.67
C THR A 68 -2.49 12.57 -4.30
N GLU A 69 -2.07 12.69 -3.05
CA GLU A 69 -1.28 13.83 -2.56
C GLU A 69 0.19 13.73 -3.00
N ILE A 70 0.83 12.57 -2.79
CA ILE A 70 2.24 12.32 -3.11
C ILE A 70 2.36 10.92 -3.72
N VAL A 71 3.09 10.79 -4.83
CA VAL A 71 3.41 9.51 -5.47
C VAL A 71 4.93 9.36 -5.52
N LEU A 72 5.42 8.22 -5.04
CA LEU A 72 6.79 7.77 -5.26
C LEU A 72 6.80 6.71 -6.35
N GLU A 73 7.70 6.80 -7.30
CA GLU A 73 7.85 5.81 -8.38
C GLU A 73 9.28 5.30 -8.47
N GLY A 74 9.45 4.04 -8.85
CA GLY A 74 10.77 3.51 -9.21
C GLY A 74 10.77 1.99 -9.35
N THR A 75 11.80 1.34 -8.82
CA THR A 75 11.96 -0.12 -8.89
C THR A 75 12.10 -0.77 -7.53
N LEU A 76 11.54 -1.97 -7.40
CA LEU A 76 11.72 -2.87 -6.26
C LEU A 76 12.70 -3.97 -6.66
N SER A 77 13.86 -4.02 -6.00
CA SER A 77 14.87 -5.06 -6.21
C SER A 77 14.46 -6.36 -5.52
N PHE A 78 14.66 -7.50 -6.19
CA PHE A 78 14.45 -8.82 -5.58
C PHE A 78 15.69 -9.40 -4.93
N LYS A 79 16.86 -8.79 -5.17
CA LYS A 79 18.17 -9.23 -4.68
C LYS A 79 18.66 -8.33 -3.55
N ASP A 80 18.54 -7.03 -3.75
CA ASP A 80 19.06 -6.03 -2.81
C ASP A 80 18.12 -5.90 -1.62
N LYS A 81 18.73 -5.81 -0.45
CA LYS A 81 18.02 -5.66 0.81
C LYS A 81 18.70 -4.61 1.67
N ALA A 82 17.93 -3.94 2.50
CA ALA A 82 18.42 -3.00 3.50
C ALA A 82 17.90 -3.38 4.89
N PRO A 83 18.61 -3.01 5.98
CA PRO A 83 18.07 -3.10 7.33
C PRO A 83 16.80 -2.25 7.46
N GLU A 84 15.74 -2.84 8.02
CA GLU A 84 14.46 -2.20 8.33
C GLU A 84 14.11 -2.48 9.80
N GLY A 85 13.40 -1.56 10.44
CA GLY A 85 13.11 -1.59 11.88
C GLY A 85 14.24 -1.04 12.77
N PRO A 86 14.04 -1.01 14.10
CA PRO A 86 12.84 -1.48 14.80
C PRO A 86 11.63 -0.55 14.60
N PHE A 87 10.44 -1.13 14.50
CA PHE A 87 9.17 -0.43 14.39
C PHE A 87 8.22 -0.88 15.51
N GLU A 88 7.59 0.06 16.21
CA GLU A 88 6.56 -0.28 17.20
C GLU A 88 5.27 -0.64 16.46
N ASP A 89 4.89 -1.91 16.48
CA ASP A 89 3.71 -2.40 15.75
C ASP A 89 2.41 -2.20 16.56
N TYR A 90 1.25 -2.48 15.95
CA TYR A 90 -0.10 -2.29 16.52
C TYR A 90 -0.37 -2.99 17.87
N ILE A 91 0.54 -3.87 18.31
CA ILE A 91 0.51 -4.51 19.63
C ILE A 91 1.11 -3.62 20.74
N GLY A 92 1.69 -2.47 20.39
CA GLY A 92 2.33 -1.53 21.32
C GLY A 92 3.60 -2.07 21.97
N LEU A 93 4.33 -2.92 21.26
CA LEU A 93 5.63 -3.45 21.68
C LEU A 93 6.72 -2.90 20.77
N HIS A 94 7.71 -2.26 21.39
CA HIS A 94 8.95 -1.86 20.76
C HIS A 94 10.09 -2.75 21.27
N VAL A 95 10.71 -3.51 20.38
CA VAL A 95 11.87 -4.34 20.71
C VAL A 95 13.12 -3.64 20.21
N GLU A 96 13.87 -3.04 21.13
CA GLU A 96 15.11 -2.36 20.80
C GLU A 96 16.09 -3.31 20.10
N GLY A 97 16.66 -2.86 18.98
CA GLY A 97 17.64 -3.63 18.21
C GLY A 97 17.05 -4.72 17.31
N GLU A 98 15.73 -4.91 17.29
CA GLU A 98 15.09 -5.78 16.30
C GLU A 98 15.12 -5.12 14.92
N SER A 99 15.91 -5.69 14.01
CA SER A 99 15.97 -5.27 12.61
C SER A 99 16.08 -6.49 11.71
N SER A 100 15.49 -6.39 10.52
CA SER A 100 15.53 -7.46 9.52
C SER A 100 15.89 -6.91 8.15
N MET A 101 16.48 -7.75 7.30
CA MET A 101 16.84 -7.36 5.92
C MET A 101 15.58 -7.45 5.03
N GLN A 102 15.02 -6.30 4.67
CA GLN A 102 13.84 -6.17 3.83
C GLN A 102 14.19 -5.76 2.39
N PRO A 103 13.32 -6.03 1.40
CA PRO A 103 13.56 -5.64 0.00
C PRO A 103 13.80 -4.13 -0.15
N LEU A 104 14.75 -3.76 -1.01
CA LEU A 104 15.06 -2.36 -1.28
C LEU A 104 14.14 -1.79 -2.36
N PHE A 105 13.50 -0.67 -2.05
CA PHE A 105 12.73 0.15 -2.98
C PHE A 105 13.54 1.36 -3.40
N THR A 106 13.85 1.47 -4.69
CA THR A 106 14.49 2.65 -5.26
C THR A 106 13.41 3.63 -5.71
N VAL A 107 13.59 4.90 -5.36
CA VAL A 107 12.73 6.01 -5.80
C VAL A 107 13.47 6.76 -6.90
N ASN A 108 12.88 6.77 -8.09
CA ASN A 108 13.41 7.43 -9.29
C ASN A 108 12.68 8.74 -9.60
N ALA A 109 11.40 8.86 -9.21
CA ALA A 109 10.61 10.07 -9.35
C ALA A 109 9.67 10.27 -8.16
N ILE A 110 9.37 11.54 -7.88
CA ILE A 110 8.37 11.97 -6.91
C ILE A 110 7.48 13.00 -7.59
N THR A 111 6.18 12.74 -7.64
CA THR A 111 5.17 13.70 -8.10
C THR A 111 4.21 14.00 -6.96
N TYR A 112 3.77 15.25 -6.83
CA TYR A 112 2.94 15.66 -5.70
C TYR A 112 2.05 16.85 -6.08
N ARG A 113 0.95 17.02 -5.34
CA ARG A 113 0.06 18.17 -5.45
C ARG A 113 0.68 19.42 -4.83
N ASP A 114 0.29 20.60 -5.31
CA ASP A 114 0.59 21.84 -4.58
C ASP A 114 0.02 21.75 -3.16
N ASP A 115 0.81 22.16 -2.16
CA ASP A 115 0.50 22.05 -0.73
C ASP A 115 0.16 20.61 -0.26
N ALA A 116 0.87 19.61 -0.80
CA ALA A 116 0.63 18.20 -0.53
C ALA A 116 0.61 17.82 0.96
N ILE A 117 -0.33 16.95 1.32
CA ILE A 117 -0.51 16.42 2.67
C ILE A 117 0.05 15.01 2.77
N LEU A 118 0.99 14.78 3.69
CA LEU A 118 1.45 13.45 4.04
C LEU A 118 0.64 12.90 5.22
N PRO A 119 -0.30 11.96 4.99
CA PRO A 119 -0.93 11.24 6.10
C PRO A 119 0.11 10.35 6.79
N ALA A 120 0.07 10.33 8.12
CA ALA A 120 0.95 9.51 8.94
C ALA A 120 0.11 8.78 10.00
N SER A 121 0.38 7.50 10.17
CA SER A 121 -0.11 6.72 11.31
C SER A 121 1.03 6.55 12.30
N VAL A 122 0.72 6.69 13.59
CA VAL A 122 1.67 6.44 14.68
C VAL A 122 1.11 5.25 15.47
N PRO A 123 1.41 4.01 15.04
CA PRO A 123 0.89 2.83 15.71
C PRO A 123 1.47 2.70 17.12
N GLY A 124 0.75 1.96 17.95
CA GLY A 124 1.15 1.70 19.32
C GLY A 124 0.02 1.05 20.09
N ARG A 125 -0.21 1.50 21.32
CA ARG A 125 -1.34 1.02 22.13
C ARG A 125 -2.66 1.54 21.55
N ILE A 126 -3.70 0.74 21.69
CA ILE A 126 -5.09 1.05 21.31
C ILE A 126 -5.45 2.49 21.75
N THR A 127 -5.98 3.37 20.88
CA THR A 127 -6.57 3.13 19.54
C THR A 127 -5.88 3.96 18.45
N ASP A 128 -5.43 3.32 17.37
CA ASP A 128 -4.89 3.94 16.15
C ASP A 128 -5.55 3.38 14.85
N GLU A 129 -5.04 3.78 13.69
CA GLU A 129 -5.53 3.33 12.37
C GLU A 129 -5.48 1.80 12.23
N SER A 130 -4.45 1.15 12.76
CA SER A 130 -4.25 -0.30 12.66
C SER A 130 -5.42 -1.06 13.29
N VAL A 131 -5.91 -0.57 14.43
CA VAL A 131 -7.04 -1.18 15.16
C VAL A 131 -8.37 -0.84 14.50
N SER A 132 -8.57 0.43 14.13
CA SER A 132 -9.85 0.91 13.58
C SER A 132 -10.15 0.38 12.17
N ILE A 133 -9.13 0.28 11.32
CA ILE A 133 -9.26 -0.31 9.98
C ILE A 133 -9.50 -1.83 10.11
N SER A 134 -8.75 -2.52 10.96
CA SER A 134 -8.92 -3.97 11.20
C SER A 134 -10.32 -4.33 11.72
N LEU A 135 -10.88 -3.50 12.62
CA LEU A 135 -12.27 -3.66 13.06
C LEU A 135 -13.27 -3.50 11.91
N THR A 136 -13.04 -2.53 11.02
CA THR A 136 -13.88 -2.29 9.84
C THR A 136 -13.88 -3.51 8.91
N LEU A 137 -12.71 -4.13 8.70
CA LEU A 137 -12.59 -5.40 7.95
C LEU A 137 -13.46 -6.49 8.58
N SER A 138 -13.34 -6.68 9.89
CA SER A 138 -14.06 -7.72 10.64
C SER A 138 -15.59 -7.59 10.50
N CYS A 139 -16.11 -6.37 10.59
CA CYS A 139 -17.54 -6.09 10.44
C CYS A 139 -18.08 -6.37 9.03
N LEU A 140 -17.29 -6.08 7.99
CA LEU A 140 -17.69 -6.32 6.60
C LEU A 140 -17.67 -7.80 6.25
N PHE A 141 -16.67 -8.56 6.72
CA PHE A 141 -16.66 -10.01 6.58
C PHE A 141 -17.85 -10.67 7.28
N ALA A 142 -18.20 -10.24 8.49
CA ALA A 142 -19.35 -10.80 9.20
C ALA A 142 -20.68 -10.63 8.45
N ARG A 143 -20.78 -9.62 7.58
CA ARG A 143 -22.00 -9.29 6.81
C ARG A 143 -22.07 -9.97 5.44
N ALA A 144 -20.94 -10.46 4.92
CA ALA A 144 -20.87 -11.15 3.62
C ALA A 144 -21.30 -12.63 3.68
N TRP A 145 -21.55 -13.18 4.88
CA TRP A 145 -21.96 -14.57 5.11
C TRP A 145 -23.41 -14.72 5.62
N TYR A 146 -24.26 -13.71 5.42
CA TYR A 146 -25.71 -13.75 5.67
C TYR A 146 -26.50 -13.25 4.46
#